data_AF-A0A3D0JKM2-F1
#
_entry.id   AF-A0A3D0JKM2-F1
#
_cell.length_a   1.000
_cell.length_b   1.000
_cell.length_c   1.000
_cell.angle_alpha   90.00
_cell.angle_beta   90.00
_cell.angle_gamma   90.00
#
_symmetry.space_group_name_H-M   'P 1'
#
loop_
_entity.id
_entity.type
_entity.pdbx_description
1 polymer ?
#
loop_
_entity_poly.entity_id
_entity_poly.type
_entity_poly.pdbx_seq_one_letter_code
_entity_poly.pdbx_strand_id
1 'polypeptide(L)'
;VIWWRRAGQSGSGSTPESATGLGAMGQVDLLMSPHTEENWLQHEMGFVVARKHAQRLSQIAVVLAFILPLLALWSGVSWAILLIPLVHFVGIMIERWLFFA
;
A
#
# COMPACT_ATOMS: atom_id res chain seq x y z
N VAL A 1 7.14 -7.59 -1.46
CA VAL A 1 7.12 -8.34 -0.18
C VAL A 1 7.99 -7.68 0.91
N ILE A 2 9.27 -7.43 0.67
CA ILE A 2 10.18 -6.80 1.66
C ILE A 2 9.71 -5.40 2.07
N TRP A 3 9.23 -4.59 1.11
CA TRP A 3 8.73 -3.24 1.36
C TRP A 3 7.61 -3.21 2.42
N TRP A 4 6.55 -4.01 2.27
CA TRP A 4 5.47 -4.09 3.27
C TRP A 4 5.96 -4.51 4.65
N ARG A 5 6.90 -5.46 4.74
CA ARG A 5 7.48 -5.88 6.02
C ARG A 5 8.24 -4.73 6.70
N ARG A 6 8.99 -3.94 5.93
CA ARG A 6 9.73 -2.78 6.44
C ARG A 6 8.79 -1.65 6.83
N ALA A 7 7.79 -1.36 6.01
CA ALA A 7 6.77 -0.33 6.28
C ALA A 7 6.01 -0.63 7.58
N GLY A 8 5.64 -1.90 7.83
CA GLY A 8 4.96 -2.28 9.07
C GLY A 8 5.83 -2.28 10.34
N GLN A 9 7.16 -2.24 10.22
CA GLN A 9 8.08 -2.27 11.37
C GLN A 9 8.64 -0.88 11.72
N SER A 10 8.59 0.06 10.79
CA SER A 10 9.18 1.38 10.97
C SER A 10 8.10 2.30 11.54
N GLY A 11 8.26 2.76 12.79
CA GLY A 11 7.51 3.92 13.26
C GLY A 11 7.76 5.13 12.35
N SER A 12 6.93 6.18 12.45
CA SER A 12 7.00 7.38 11.59
C SER A 12 8.36 8.07 11.55
N GLY A 13 9.25 7.80 12.52
CA GLY A 13 10.55 8.47 12.66
C GLY A 13 10.43 9.94 13.08
N SER A 14 9.20 10.43 13.27
CA SER A 14 8.85 11.78 13.68
C SER A 14 7.79 11.74 14.76
N THR A 15 7.85 12.66 15.71
CA THR A 15 6.76 12.95 16.65
C THR A 15 5.88 14.11 16.15
N PRO A 16 4.65 14.28 16.64
CA PRO A 16 3.82 15.45 16.34
C PRO A 16 4.55 16.78 16.56
N GLU A 17 5.37 16.87 17.61
CA GLU A 17 6.20 18.03 17.94
C GLU A 17 7.25 18.30 16.85
N SER A 18 7.98 17.27 16.43
CA SER A 18 8.98 17.41 15.36
C SER A 18 8.37 17.69 13.98
N ALA A 19 7.16 17.19 13.73
CA ALA A 19 6.48 17.34 12.45
C ALA A 19 5.82 18.72 12.30
N THR A 20 5.36 19.30 13.40
CA THR A 20 4.73 20.63 13.43
C THR A 20 5.70 21.75 13.75
N GLY A 21 6.88 21.44 14.30
CA GLY A 21 7.82 22.43 14.81
C GLY A 21 7.40 23.09 16.12
N LEU A 22 6.29 22.63 16.72
CA LEU A 22 5.72 23.21 17.94
C LEU A 22 6.33 22.65 19.23
N GLY A 23 7.34 21.78 19.16
CA GLY A 23 7.93 21.15 20.34
C GLY A 23 8.49 22.12 21.39
N ALA A 24 8.88 23.33 20.98
CA ALA A 24 9.29 24.39 21.92
C ALA A 24 8.13 24.97 22.75
N MET A 25 6.88 24.77 22.33
CA MET A 25 5.66 25.25 22.98
C MET A 25 5.04 24.22 23.94
N GLY A 26 5.57 22.99 24.00
CA GLY A 26 5.08 21.92 24.87
C GLY A 26 4.63 20.68 24.10
N GLN A 27 3.88 19.80 24.78
CA GLN A 27 3.30 18.58 24.21
C GLN A 27 2.24 18.93 23.17
N VAL A 28 2.28 18.27 22.00
CA VAL A 28 1.32 18.49 20.92
C VAL A 28 0.27 17.38 20.94
N ASP A 29 -0.98 17.77 21.10
CA ASP A 29 -2.14 16.86 21.05
C ASP A 29 -3.10 17.19 19.89
N LEU A 30 -3.88 16.19 19.49
CA LEU A 30 -4.89 16.33 18.45
C LEU A 30 -6.06 17.19 18.95
N LEU A 31 -6.34 18.29 18.23
CA LEU A 31 -7.50 19.17 18.51
C LEU A 31 -8.83 18.48 18.18
N MET A 32 -8.89 17.77 17.05
CA MET A 32 -10.05 16.99 16.63
C MET A 32 -9.61 15.84 15.72
N SER A 33 -10.39 14.76 15.70
CA SER A 33 -10.16 13.68 14.75
C SER A 33 -10.33 14.17 13.31
N PRO A 34 -9.53 13.65 12.35
CA PRO A 34 -9.64 14.02 10.95
C PRO A 34 -10.95 13.54 10.29
N HIS A 35 -11.70 12.65 10.94
CA HIS A 35 -12.99 12.15 10.49
C HIS A 35 -13.92 11.91 11.69
N THR A 36 -15.21 12.16 11.49
CA THR A 36 -16.28 11.96 12.47
C THR A 36 -16.89 10.56 12.42
N GLU A 37 -16.70 9.83 11.31
CA GLU A 37 -17.16 8.46 11.11
C GLU A 37 -16.02 7.60 10.56
N GLU A 38 -16.13 6.29 10.74
CA GLU A 38 -15.20 5.33 10.13
C GLU A 38 -15.41 5.28 8.62
N ASN A 39 -14.31 5.27 7.87
CA ASN A 39 -14.39 5.13 6.42
C ASN A 39 -14.24 3.66 6.00
N TRP A 40 -14.65 3.35 4.77
CA TRP A 40 -14.55 2.00 4.22
C TRP A 40 -13.11 1.45 4.24
N LEU A 41 -12.10 2.33 4.06
CA LEU A 41 -10.69 1.96 4.15
C LEU A 41 -10.33 1.40 5.53
N GLN A 42 -10.77 2.07 6.60
CA GLN A 42 -10.53 1.64 7.97
C GLN A 42 -11.19 0.29 8.22
N HIS A 43 -12.48 0.16 7.90
CA HIS A 43 -13.25 -1.05 8.21
C HIS A 43 -12.77 -2.29 7.43
N GLU A 44 -12.60 -2.16 6.11
CA GLU A 44 -12.39 -3.32 5.23
C GLU A 44 -10.91 -3.61 5.00
N MET A 45 -10.10 -2.57 4.71
CA MET A 45 -8.70 -2.75 4.35
C MET A 45 -7.86 -3.09 5.58
N GLY A 46 -7.90 -2.29 6.66
CA GLY A 46 -6.99 -2.43 7.80
C GLY A 46 -7.34 -3.51 8.84
N PHE A 47 -8.60 -3.94 8.93
CA PHE A 47 -9.03 -4.86 9.99
C PHE A 47 -9.43 -6.27 9.52
N VAL A 48 -10.06 -6.42 8.34
CA VAL A 48 -10.66 -7.71 7.93
C VAL A 48 -9.76 -8.48 6.97
N VAL A 49 -9.41 -7.90 5.82
CA VAL A 49 -8.77 -8.65 4.73
C VAL A 49 -7.25 -8.59 4.80
N ALA A 50 -6.64 -7.44 5.08
CA ALA A 50 -5.18 -7.33 5.04
C ALA A 50 -4.48 -8.11 6.15
N ARG A 51 -4.99 -8.10 7.38
CA ARG A 51 -4.37 -8.86 8.48
C ARG A 51 -4.25 -10.36 8.19
N LYS A 52 -5.19 -10.93 7.43
CA LYS A 52 -5.20 -12.37 7.09
C LYS A 52 -4.53 -12.67 5.76
N HIS A 53 -4.57 -11.76 4.79
CA HIS A 53 -4.20 -12.04 3.40
C HIS A 53 -3.11 -11.12 2.81
N ALA A 54 -2.59 -10.12 3.55
CA ALA A 54 -1.61 -9.17 3.03
C ALA A 54 -0.39 -9.85 2.42
N GLN A 55 0.13 -10.93 3.01
CA GLN A 55 1.28 -11.63 2.45
C GLN A 55 0.96 -12.25 1.08
N ARG A 56 -0.17 -12.95 0.94
CA ARG A 56 -0.59 -13.57 -0.34
C ARG A 56 -0.89 -12.51 -1.38
N LEU A 57 -1.63 -11.46 -1.01
CA LEU A 57 -1.93 -10.34 -1.89
C LEU A 57 -0.65 -9.61 -2.34
N SER A 58 0.36 -9.48 -1.47
CA SER A 58 1.63 -8.86 -1.84
C SER A 58 2.42 -9.69 -2.86
N GLN A 59 2.29 -11.01 -2.83
CA GLN A 59 2.88 -11.89 -3.84
C GLN A 59 2.12 -11.77 -5.17
N ILE A 60 0.79 -11.77 -5.13
CA ILE A 60 -0.05 -11.57 -6.31
C ILE A 60 0.25 -10.21 -6.97
N ALA A 61 0.33 -9.14 -6.18
CA ALA A 61 0.68 -7.81 -6.66
C ALA A 61 2.04 -7.81 -7.39
N VAL A 62 3.07 -8.43 -6.79
CA VAL A 62 4.40 -8.52 -7.42
C VAL A 62 4.36 -9.32 -8.72
N VAL A 63 3.64 -10.44 -8.74
CA VAL A 63 3.54 -11.29 -9.93
C VAL A 63 2.82 -10.55 -11.07
N LEU A 64 1.67 -9.95 -10.80
CA LEU A 64 0.85 -9.30 -11.83
C LEU A 64 1.41 -7.95 -12.27
N ALA A 65 1.97 -7.16 -11.35
CA ALA A 65 2.50 -5.83 -11.69
C ALA A 65 3.89 -5.90 -12.33
N PHE A 66 4.72 -6.90 -12.01
CA PHE A 66 6.12 -6.92 -12.43
C PHE A 66 6.53 -8.20 -13.14
N ILE A 67 6.41 -9.37 -12.51
CA ILE A 67 6.99 -10.61 -13.05
C ILE A 67 6.33 -11.00 -14.39
N LEU A 68 5.00 -11.08 -14.42
CA LEU A 68 4.27 -11.51 -15.62
C LEU A 68 4.43 -10.51 -16.77
N PRO A 69 4.28 -9.17 -16.58
CA PRO A 69 4.56 -8.20 -17.63
C PRO A 69 5.98 -8.25 -18.18
N LEU A 70 6.99 -8.38 -17.31
CA LEU A 70 8.38 -8.45 -17.75
C LEU A 70 8.66 -9.71 -18.58
N LEU A 71 8.15 -10.87 -18.16
CA LEU A 71 8.28 -12.10 -18.93
C LEU A 71 7.57 -12.03 -20.28
N ALA A 72 6.39 -11.39 -20.34
CA ALA A 72 5.67 -11.21 -21.58
C ALA A 72 6.36 -10.25 -22.55
N LEU A 73 6.97 -9.18 -22.03
CA LEU A 73 7.80 -8.29 -22.85
C LEU A 73 9.06 -9.01 -23.35
N TRP A 74 9.69 -9.83 -22.50
CA TRP A 74 10.90 -10.57 -22.85
C TRP A 74 10.65 -11.68 -23.90
N SER A 75 9.47 -12.30 -23.88
CA SER A 75 9.13 -13.37 -24.83
C SER A 75 8.91 -12.89 -26.27
N GLY A 76 8.75 -11.57 -26.48
CA GLY A 76 8.52 -10.99 -27.80
C GLY A 76 7.14 -11.31 -28.39
N VAL A 77 6.20 -11.79 -27.57
CA VAL A 77 4.85 -12.14 -28.01
C VAL A 77 4.03 -10.88 -28.29
N SER A 78 3.91 -10.51 -29.56
CA SER A 78 3.32 -9.24 -30.00
C SER A 78 1.86 -9.04 -29.58
N TRP A 79 1.04 -10.09 -29.58
CA TRP A 79 -0.38 -9.98 -29.19
C TRP A 79 -0.57 -9.73 -27.69
N ALA A 80 0.45 -10.03 -26.86
CA ALA A 80 0.38 -9.80 -25.42
C ALA A 80 0.29 -8.31 -25.07
N ILE A 81 0.68 -7.41 -25.99
CA ILE A 81 0.64 -5.95 -25.79
C ILE A 81 -0.76 -5.41 -25.46
N LEU A 82 -1.82 -6.13 -25.84
CA LEU A 82 -3.20 -5.71 -25.56
C LEU A 82 -3.65 -6.11 -24.15
N LEU A 83 -3.16 -7.23 -23.62
CA LEU A 83 -3.63 -7.80 -22.35
C LEU A 83 -2.69 -7.49 -21.18
N ILE A 84 -1.39 -7.38 -21.44
CA ILE A 84 -0.38 -7.16 -20.40
C ILE A 84 -0.57 -5.82 -19.65
N PRO A 85 -0.95 -4.71 -20.29
CA PRO A 85 -1.25 -3.48 -19.57
C PRO A 85 -2.40 -3.65 -18.55
N LEU A 86 -3.43 -4.43 -18.90
CA LEU A 86 -4.54 -4.71 -17.99
C LEU A 86 -4.08 -5.55 -16.79
N VAL A 87 -3.26 -6.58 -17.04
CA VAL A 87 -2.69 -7.41 -15.97
C VAL A 87 -1.81 -6.57 -15.04
N HIS A 88 -0.95 -5.74 -15.60
CA HIS A 88 -0.12 -4.81 -14.86
C HIS A 88 -0.98 -3.87 -14.00
N PHE A 89 -2.02 -3.28 -14.59
CA PHE A 89 -2.93 -2.38 -13.90
C PHE A 89 -3.61 -3.06 -12.70
N VAL A 90 -4.11 -4.29 -12.87
CA VAL A 90 -4.68 -5.07 -11.77
C VAL A 90 -3.65 -5.29 -10.66
N GLY A 91 -2.41 -5.64 -11.00
CA GLY A 91 -1.33 -5.78 -10.03
C GLY A 91 -1.06 -4.48 -9.25
N ILE A 92 -1.03 -3.34 -9.93
CA ILE A 92 -0.86 -2.02 -9.31
C ILE A 92 -2.05 -1.66 -8.42
N MET A 93 -3.28 -1.95 -8.82
CA MET A 93 -4.45 -1.72 -7.98
C MET A 93 -4.39 -2.52 -6.68
N ILE A 94 -3.94 -3.78 -6.73
CA ILE A 94 -3.75 -4.60 -5.52
C ILE A 94 -2.63 -4.02 -4.64
N GLU A 95 -1.53 -3.55 -5.25
CA GLU A 95 -0.43 -2.91 -4.53
C GLU A 95 -0.88 -1.63 -3.81
N ARG A 96 -1.63 -0.76 -4.50
CA ARG A 96 -2.21 0.46 -3.93
C ARG A 96 -3.22 0.15 -2.83
N TRP A 97 -4.06 -0.86 -3.02
CA TRP A 97 -4.98 -1.32 -1.99
C TRP A 97 -4.22 -1.75 -0.73
N LEU A 98 -3.16 -2.56 -0.86
CA LEU A 98 -2.34 -3.00 0.27
C LEU A 98 -1.54 -1.88 0.96
N PHE A 99 -1.37 -0.71 0.35
CA PHE A 99 -0.74 0.42 1.03
C PHE A 99 -1.67 1.04 2.08
N PHE A 100 -2.97 1.01 1.83
CA PHE A 100 -3.99 1.51 2.76
C PHE A 100 -4.39 0.50 3.83
N ALA A 101 -3.88 -0.73 3.74
CA ALA A 101 -4.33 -1.89 4.48
C ALA A 101 -3.27 -2.37 5.49
#